data_AF-A0A5B7JL65-F1
#
_entry.id   AF-A0A5B7JL65-F1
#
_cell.length_a   1.000
_cell.length_b   1.000
_cell.length_c   1.000
_cell.angle_alpha   90.00
_cell.angle_beta   90.00
_cell.angle_gamma   90.00
#
_symmetry.space_group_name_H-M   'P 1'
#
loop_
_entity.id
_entity.type
_entity.pdbx_description
1 polymer ?
#
loop_
_entity_poly.entity_id
_entity_poly.type
_entity_poly.pdbx_seq_one_letter_code
_entity_poly.pdbx_strand_id
1 'polypeptide(L)' 'MAAVAVAGVRGGGSGNNGEQIFATTPSHQTAVLGATAVLPCRVLNRRGLVQWTRDGFGLGTHRKLAGFER' A
#
# COMPACT_ATOMS: atom_id res chain seq x y z
N MET A 1 3.85 -12.43 0.08
CA MET A 1 4.05 -11.21 0.89
C MET A 1 3.44 -10.03 0.14
N ALA A 2 2.70 -9.12 0.79
CA ALA A 2 2.26 -7.89 0.11
C ALA A 2 3.04 -6.70 0.66
N ALA A 3 3.68 -5.95 -0.23
CA ALA A 3 4.39 -4.73 0.11
C ALA A 3 3.55 -3.54 -0.38
N VAL A 4 3.57 -2.43 0.36
CA VAL A 4 2.97 -1.19 -0.14
C VAL A 4 4.03 -0.43 -0.95
N ALA A 5 3.76 -0.23 -2.23
CA ALA A 5 4.55 0.64 -3.09
C ALA A 5 3.90 2.03 -3.13
N VAL A 6 4.67 3.05 -2.74
CA VAL A 6 4.28 4.45 -2.91
C VAL A 6 4.80 4.89 -4.26
N ALA A 7 3.89 5.16 -5.20
CA ALA A 7 4.28 5.79 -6.47
C ALA A 7 4.49 7.28 -6.20
N GLY A 8 5.75 7.72 -6.21
CA GLY A 8 6.16 9.08 -5.89
C GLY A 8 5.41 10.15 -6.69
N VAL A 9 5.08 11.25 -6.01
CA VAL A 9 4.54 12.47 -6.62
C VAL A 9 5.50 12.98 -7.69
N ARG A 10 5.03 13.08 -8.93
CA ARG A 10 5.72 13.85 -9.98
C ARG A 10 5.63 15.33 -9.59
N GLY A 11 6.77 15.90 -9.20
CA GLY A 11 6.88 17.24 -8.62
C GLY A 11 6.53 18.36 -9.60
N GLY A 12 5.65 19.25 -9.17
CA GLY A 12 5.31 20.51 -9.80
C GLY A 12 4.42 21.33 -8.87
N GLY A 13 4.98 21.88 -7.79
CA GLY A 13 4.25 22.77 -6.88
C GLY A 13 4.87 22.90 -5.48
N SER A 14 5.46 24.06 -5.21
CA SER A 14 5.88 24.51 -3.88
C SER A 14 4.76 24.38 -2.87
N GLY A 15 5.01 23.66 -1.77
CA GLY A 15 4.07 23.56 -0.66
C GLY A 15 4.69 22.80 0.52
N ASN A 16 5.08 23.56 1.54
CA ASN A 16 5.49 23.11 2.86
C ASN A 16 4.51 22.07 3.40
N ASN A 17 4.85 20.79 3.37
CA ASN A 17 4.04 19.74 3.98
C ASN A 17 4.97 18.54 4.24
N GLY A 18 4.78 17.82 5.36
CA GLY A 18 5.70 16.76 5.78
C GLY A 18 5.99 15.72 4.69
N GLU A 19 7.18 15.13 4.77
CA GLU A 19 7.54 13.96 3.98
C GLU A 19 6.52 12.83 4.19
N GLN A 20 6.18 12.12 3.12
CA GLN A 20 5.34 10.94 3.24
C GLN A 20 6.17 9.83 3.88
N ILE A 21 5.69 9.33 5.02
CA ILE A 21 6.38 8.29 5.78
C ILE A 21 5.46 7.11 6.05
N PHE A 22 6.04 5.91 6.09
CA PHE A 22 5.36 4.74 6.60
C PHE A 22 5.37 4.78 8.13
N ALA A 23 4.20 4.99 8.74
CA ALA A 23 4.03 4.81 10.18
C ALA A 23 3.94 3.33 10.56
N THR A 24 3.42 2.49 9.65
CA THR A 24 3.35 1.04 9.86
C THR A 24 3.58 0.36 8.53
N THR A 25 4.64 -0.45 8.48
CA THR A 25 4.92 -1.34 7.35
C THR A 25 4.36 -2.73 7.65
N PRO A 26 3.85 -3.43 6.63
CA PRO A 26 3.42 -4.81 6.79
C PRO A 26 4.62 -5.71 7.09
N SER A 27 4.48 -6.62 8.04
CA SER A 27 5.45 -7.66 8.33
C SER A 27 5.07 -8.98 7.65
N HIS A 28 5.98 -9.94 7.67
CA HIS A 28 5.68 -11.30 7.22
C HIS A 28 4.60 -11.92 8.12
N GLN A 29 3.57 -12.49 7.51
CA GLN A 29 2.50 -13.21 8.19
C GLN A 29 2.26 -14.54 7.48
N THR A 30 1.97 -15.57 8.26
CA THR A 30 1.47 -16.85 7.79
C THR A 30 -0.02 -16.94 8.12
N ALA A 31 -0.81 -17.46 7.19
CA ALA A 31 -2.23 -17.68 7.37
C ALA A 31 -2.57 -19.13 6.97
N VAL A 32 -3.57 -19.70 7.62
CA VAL A 32 -4.10 -21.02 7.26
C VAL A 32 -4.86 -20.90 5.95
N LEU A 33 -4.85 -21.96 5.14
CA LEU A 33 -5.64 -22.01 3.91
C LEU A 33 -7.13 -21.76 4.20
N GLY A 34 -7.75 -20.89 3.42
CA GLY A 34 -9.15 -20.47 3.61
C GLY A 34 -9.38 -19.39 4.67
N ALA A 35 -8.35 -19.01 5.43
CA ALA A 35 -8.43 -17.90 6.38
C ALA A 35 -8.11 -16.54 5.71
N THR A 36 -8.79 -15.49 6.17
CA THR A 36 -8.51 -14.12 5.73
C THR A 36 -7.28 -13.56 6.43
N ALA A 37 -6.28 -13.14 5.67
CA ALA A 37 -5.09 -12.46 6.17
C ALA A 37 -5.20 -10.94 6.01
N VAL A 38 -4.84 -10.18 7.04
CA VAL A 38 -4.85 -8.71 7.02
C VAL A 38 -3.45 -8.17 7.26
N LEU A 39 -2.87 -7.55 6.23
CA LEU A 39 -1.56 -6.92 6.29
C LEU A 39 -1.72 -5.44 6.67
N PRO A 40 -1.35 -5.03 7.89
CA PRO A 40 -1.51 -3.65 8.31
C PRO A 40 -0.52 -2.76 7.55
N CYS A 41 -1.00 -1.64 7.04
CA CYS A 41 -0.14 -0.58 6.54
C CYS A 41 -0.75 0.78 6.86
N ARG A 42 0.10 1.69 7.36
CA ARG A 42 -0.27 3.07 7.64
C ARG A 42 0.76 4.01 7.04
N VAL A 43 0.28 4.97 6.26
CA VAL A 43 1.07 6.02 5.62
C VAL A 43 0.63 7.36 6.21
N LEU A 44 1.58 8.14 6.72
CA LEU A 44 1.36 9.52 7.17
C LEU A 44 1.75 10.48 6.05
N ASN A 45 1.11 11.65 6.04
CA ASN A 45 1.31 12.67 5.01
C ASN A 45 1.23 12.06 3.59
N ARG A 46 0.26 11.16 3.36
CA ARG A 46 0.11 10.48 2.07
C ARG A 46 -0.01 11.52 0.96
N ARG A 47 0.94 11.51 0.03
CA ARG A 47 0.93 12.31 -1.17
C ARG A 47 0.95 11.40 -2.39
N GLY A 48 0.03 11.60 -3.31
CA GLY A 48 -0.07 10.77 -4.51
C GLY A 48 -0.72 9.40 -4.25
N LEU A 49 -0.38 8.45 -5.11
CA LEU A 49 -1.05 7.15 -5.19
C LEU A 49 -0.31 6.10 -4.34
N VAL A 50 -1.11 5.26 -3.70
CA VAL A 50 -0.62 4.13 -2.89
C VAL A 50 -1.18 2.88 -3.51
N GLN A 51 -0.31 1.89 -3.71
CA GLN A 51 -0.65 0.63 -4.36
C GLN A 51 -0.07 -0.52 -3.55
N TRP A 52 -0.82 -1.62 -3.48
CA TRP A 52 -0.29 -2.88 -3.00
C TRP A 52 0.42 -3.60 -4.13
N THR A 53 1.59 -4.14 -3.84
CA THR A 53 2.29 -5.06 -4.74
C THR A 53 2.32 -6.46 -4.13
N ARG A 54 2.13 -7.46 -4.97
CA ARG A 54 2.37 -8.86 -4.65
C ARG A 54 3.42 -9.37 -5.62
N ASP A 55 4.58 -9.78 -5.12
CA ASP A 55 5.67 -10.35 -5.91
C ASP A 55 6.10 -9.45 -7.09
N GLY A 56 6.11 -8.13 -6.86
CA GLY A 56 6.45 -7.12 -7.87
C GLY A 56 5.29 -6.70 -8.79
N PHE A 57 4.14 -7.37 -8.73
CA PHE A 57 2.96 -7.01 -9.50
C PHE A 57 2.07 -6.01 -8.75
N GLY A 58 1.73 -4.91 -9.42
CA GLY A 58 0.84 -3.88 -8.89
C GLY A 58 -0.63 -4.29 -8.91
N LEU A 59 -1.27 -4.37 -7.75
CA LEU A 59 -2.69 -4.72 -7.63
C LEU A 59 -3.61 -3.53 -7.98
N GLY A 60 -3.05 -2.34 -8.23
CA GLY A 60 -3.81 -1.13 -8.49
C GLY A 60 -4.03 -0.27 -7.25
N THR A 61 -4.63 0.89 -7.48
CA THR A 61 -4.84 1.93 -6.46
C THR A 61 -6.20 1.86 -5.78
N HIS A 62 -7.08 0.98 -6.27
CA HIS A 62 -8.43 0.79 -5.75
C HIS A 62 -8.42 -0.14 -4.52
N ARG A 63 -9.24 0.20 -3.53
CA ARG A 63 -9.40 -0.60 -2.31
C ARG A 63 -10.02 -1.97 -2.56
N LYS A 64 -10.84 -2.08 -3.62
CA LYS A 64 -11.43 -3.34 -4.07
C LYS A 64 -10.67 -3.76 -5.32
N LEU A 65 -10.12 -4.97 -5.27
CA LEU A 65 -9.52 -5.62 -6.42
C LEU A 65 -10.63 -6.39 -7.12
N ALA A 66 -10.98 -6.00 -8.34
CA ALA A 66 -11.94 -6.74 -9.14
C ALA A 66 -11.41 -8.18 -9.32
N GLY A 67 -12.22 -9.18 -8.98
CA GLY A 67 -11.84 -10.59 -9.06
C GLY A 67 -11.22 -11.20 -7.78
N PHE A 68 -11.02 -10.43 -6.71
CA PHE A 68 -10.66 -10.95 -5.39
C PHE A 68 -11.81 -10.69 -4.40
N GLU A 69 -12.77 -11.62 -4.37
CA GLU A 69 -13.79 -11.70 -3.31
C GLU A 69 -13.10 -12.02 -1.96
N ARG A 70 -13.71 -11.61 -0.85
CA ARG A 70 -13.08 -11.50 0.48
C ARG A 70 -13.78 -12.35 1.52
#